data_AF-A0A1G7BVJ5-F1
#
_entry.id   AF-A0A1G7BVJ5-F1
#
_cell.length_a   1.000
_cell.length_b   1.000
_cell.length_c   1.000
_cell.angle_alpha   90.00
_cell.angle_beta   90.00
_cell.angle_gamma   90.00
#
_symmetry.space_group_name_H-M   'P 1'
#
loop_
_entity.id
_entity.type
_entity.pdbx_description
1 polymer ?
#
loop_
_entity_poly.entity_id
_entity_poly.type
_entity_poly.pdbx_seq_one_letter_code
_entity_poly.pdbx_strand_id
1 'polypeptide(L)'
;MKTFIASALMLLAPALVMAQDAAPAKPAPAKTPAKAAPAKAAPAKAAAKEKSADAKPAAKPAAKSAAKPAATSKKATSSRTQLKSATNQVATGIIAAEAALTPQELAIAERVHTGHIPCELGASVHIEADAKSPGHFRIDGKGFNYYMSPIATSTGAVRLEDQKAGAVWIQIANKSMLMNQKLGQRLADECMSPQQVAVTESIKKNPQPSLLEALPASATAPATASAPAAPAPAQ
;
A
#
# COMPACT_ATOMS: atom_id res chain seq x y z
N MET A 1 28.77 54.87 -22.64
CA MET A 1 30.25 54.76 -22.57
C MET A 1 30.52 53.56 -21.67
N LYS A 2 30.57 52.33 -22.21
CA LYS A 2 31.78 51.57 -22.60
C LYS A 2 32.83 51.49 -21.48
N THR A 3 32.95 50.30 -20.87
CA THR A 3 34.23 49.57 -20.76
C THR A 3 33.94 48.06 -20.65
N PHE A 4 34.47 47.34 -21.65
CA PHE A 4 34.62 45.89 -21.69
C PHE A 4 35.92 45.51 -20.96
N ILE A 5 35.94 44.43 -20.19
CA ILE A 5 37.17 43.66 -19.95
C ILE A 5 36.86 42.19 -20.20
N ALA A 6 37.51 41.67 -21.23
CA ALA A 6 37.62 40.29 -21.61
C ALA A 6 38.89 39.67 -20.99
N SER A 7 38.80 38.43 -20.55
CA SER A 7 39.89 37.44 -20.41
C SER A 7 39.18 36.10 -20.11
N ALA A 8 38.97 35.17 -21.03
CA ALA A 8 39.88 34.43 -21.92
C ALA A 8 40.87 33.51 -21.17
N LEU A 9 40.81 32.22 -21.55
CA LEU A 9 41.81 31.15 -21.41
C LEU A 9 41.92 30.36 -20.09
N MET A 10 41.37 29.15 -20.05
CA MET A 10 42.16 27.91 -20.27
C MET A 10 41.29 26.64 -20.16
N LEU A 11 41.08 26.01 -21.30
CA LEU A 11 40.74 24.59 -21.46
C LEU A 11 41.94 23.74 -21.03
N LEU A 12 41.75 22.73 -20.18
CA LEU A 12 42.65 21.58 -20.13
C LEU A 12 41.94 20.36 -19.51
N ALA A 13 41.55 19.43 -20.39
CA ALA A 13 41.30 18.03 -20.05
C ALA A 13 42.64 17.28 -19.91
N PRO A 14 42.64 16.13 -19.24
CA PRO A 14 43.47 15.03 -19.72
C PRO A 14 42.67 13.73 -19.83
N ALA A 15 42.52 13.27 -21.06
CA ALA A 15 42.41 11.85 -21.36
C ALA A 15 43.85 11.29 -21.40
N LEU A 16 44.15 10.31 -20.55
CA LEU A 16 45.31 9.44 -20.74
C LEU A 16 44.84 8.00 -20.59
N VAL A 17 44.84 7.30 -21.72
CA VAL A 17 44.71 5.86 -21.85
C VAL A 17 46.12 5.28 -21.75
N MET A 18 46.33 4.25 -20.93
CA MET A 18 47.40 3.27 -21.07
C MET A 18 46.87 1.91 -20.64
N ALA A 19 47.26 0.89 -21.40
CA ALA A 19 46.69 -0.45 -21.44
C ALA A 19 47.70 -1.51 -20.94
N GLN A 20 47.18 -2.73 -20.70
CA GLN A 20 47.87 -4.05 -20.59
C GLN A 20 48.61 -4.28 -19.25
N ASP A 21 48.60 -5.44 -18.58
CA ASP A 21 48.24 -6.82 -18.91
C ASP A 21 48.06 -7.66 -17.60
N ALA A 22 47.60 -8.91 -17.75
CA ALA A 22 47.69 -10.08 -16.86
C ALA A 22 46.74 -10.23 -15.63
N ALA A 23 45.79 -11.16 -15.78
CA ALA A 23 45.12 -11.93 -14.72
C ALA A 23 45.94 -13.22 -14.37
N PRO A 24 45.51 -14.15 -13.49
CA PRO A 24 44.65 -14.07 -12.29
C PRO A 24 45.33 -14.66 -11.03
N ALA A 25 44.95 -14.23 -9.82
CA ALA A 25 45.28 -14.94 -8.58
C ALA A 25 44.01 -15.47 -7.89
N LYS A 26 43.96 -16.79 -7.71
CA LYS A 26 42.92 -17.54 -6.97
C LYS A 26 42.97 -17.25 -5.45
N PRO A 27 41.86 -17.49 -4.73
CA PRO A 27 41.68 -17.11 -3.33
C PRO A 27 42.24 -18.18 -2.38
N ALA A 28 42.72 -17.73 -1.21
CA ALA A 28 43.11 -18.56 -0.08
C ALA A 28 42.40 -18.08 1.21
N PRO A 29 42.20 -18.96 2.21
CA PRO A 29 40.94 -19.02 2.95
C PRO A 29 41.04 -18.60 4.43
N ALA A 30 39.83 -18.39 4.98
CA ALA A 30 39.40 -18.66 6.36
C ALA A 30 40.25 -18.16 7.54
N LYS A 31 39.66 -17.29 8.38
CA LYS A 31 39.59 -17.47 9.84
C LYS A 31 38.31 -16.84 10.45
N THR A 32 37.40 -17.71 10.86
CA THR A 32 36.47 -17.49 11.98
C THR A 32 37.25 -17.55 13.31
N PRO A 33 36.74 -16.99 14.42
CA PRO A 33 36.15 -17.91 15.41
C PRO A 33 34.93 -17.35 16.20
N ALA A 34 34.10 -18.32 16.64
CA ALA A 34 33.21 -18.35 17.83
C ALA A 34 32.13 -17.25 17.95
N LYS A 35 30.81 -17.50 17.96
CA LYS A 35 29.95 -18.50 18.64
C LYS A 35 30.22 -18.65 20.15
N ALA A 36 29.46 -17.88 20.93
CA ALA A 36 29.04 -18.26 22.28
C ALA A 36 27.61 -17.73 22.54
N ALA A 37 26.70 -18.65 22.81
CA ALA A 37 25.46 -18.54 23.57
C ALA A 37 25.38 -19.85 24.38
N PRO A 38 24.55 -20.04 25.45
CA PRO A 38 23.42 -19.22 25.91
C PRO A 38 23.28 -19.08 27.46
N ALA A 39 22.36 -18.23 27.94
CA ALA A 39 21.66 -18.36 29.25
C ALA A 39 20.53 -17.29 29.27
N LYS A 40 19.24 -17.61 29.11
CA LYS A 40 18.23 -18.20 30.03
C LYS A 40 17.77 -17.29 31.19
N ALA A 41 16.44 -17.10 31.20
CA ALA A 41 15.53 -16.81 32.32
C ALA A 41 15.21 -15.34 32.70
N ALA A 42 13.97 -14.95 32.42
CA ALA A 42 13.11 -14.05 33.23
C ALA A 42 12.60 -14.81 34.49
N PRO A 43 11.67 -14.31 35.35
CA PRO A 43 11.03 -12.98 35.46
C PRO A 43 10.96 -12.46 36.93
N ALA A 44 10.49 -11.23 37.16
CA ALA A 44 9.88 -10.87 38.45
C ALA A 44 8.87 -9.71 38.29
N LYS A 45 7.59 -10.07 38.30
CA LYS A 45 6.45 -9.22 38.65
C LYS A 45 6.00 -9.69 40.04
N ALA A 46 5.86 -8.78 40.99
CA ALA A 46 5.06 -8.92 42.21
C ALA A 46 4.18 -7.66 42.27
N ALA A 47 2.84 -7.73 42.23
CA ALA A 47 1.94 -8.19 43.31
C ALA A 47 2.13 -7.34 44.58
N ALA A 48 1.14 -6.85 45.31
CA ALA A 48 -0.32 -6.85 45.26
C ALA A 48 -0.78 -5.94 46.42
N LYS A 49 -2.02 -5.44 46.39
CA LYS A 49 -2.98 -5.44 47.52
C LYS A 49 -4.24 -4.66 47.12
N GLU A 50 -5.36 -5.36 46.91
CA GLU A 50 -6.40 -5.70 47.91
C GLU A 50 -7.33 -4.50 48.19
N LYS A 51 -8.61 -4.60 47.80
CA LYS A 51 -9.78 -5.03 48.64
C LYS A 51 -10.28 -3.81 49.45
N SER A 52 -11.55 -3.42 49.57
CA SER A 52 -12.82 -4.13 49.63
C SER A 52 -13.94 -3.08 49.47
N ALA A 53 -15.10 -3.43 48.89
CA ALA A 53 -16.40 -3.58 49.56
C ALA A 53 -17.16 -2.29 49.95
N ASP A 54 -18.23 -2.07 49.19
CA ASP A 54 -19.64 -1.94 49.59
C ASP A 54 -20.11 -1.35 50.94
N ALA A 55 -21.27 -0.69 50.81
CA ALA A 55 -22.40 -0.61 51.74
C ALA A 55 -22.52 0.59 52.73
N LYS A 56 -23.32 1.57 52.26
CA LYS A 56 -24.39 2.33 52.94
C LYS A 56 -25.18 1.46 53.98
N PRO A 57 -25.83 1.96 55.09
CA PRO A 57 -26.82 3.07 55.13
C PRO A 57 -27.00 3.95 56.40
N ALA A 58 -27.66 5.10 56.13
CA ALA A 58 -28.71 5.78 56.90
C ALA A 58 -28.41 6.53 58.23
N ALA A 59 -28.64 7.85 58.22
CA ALA A 59 -29.60 8.52 59.12
C ALA A 59 -29.87 9.99 58.66
N LYS A 60 -31.16 10.36 58.59
CA LYS A 60 -31.78 11.71 58.52
C LYS A 60 -32.40 11.93 59.94
N PRO A 61 -32.71 13.14 60.50
CA PRO A 61 -33.31 14.28 59.78
C PRO A 61 -33.15 15.74 60.31
N ALA A 62 -33.57 16.69 59.43
CA ALA A 62 -34.18 18.02 59.68
C ALA A 62 -33.31 19.11 60.35
N ALA A 63 -33.36 20.41 60.02
CA ALA A 63 -34.45 21.22 59.48
C ALA A 63 -33.96 22.53 58.80
N LYS A 64 -34.80 23.02 57.88
CA LYS A 64 -35.12 24.43 57.52
C LYS A 64 -34.00 25.46 57.35
N SER A 65 -33.90 26.02 56.15
CA SER A 65 -34.46 27.36 55.90
C SER A 65 -34.59 27.65 54.39
N ALA A 66 -35.65 28.38 54.06
CA ALA A 66 -36.01 28.78 52.71
C ALA A 66 -35.18 29.99 52.25
N ALA A 67 -34.76 29.97 50.98
CA ALA A 67 -34.57 31.19 50.20
C ALA A 67 -34.62 30.86 48.71
N LYS A 68 -35.69 31.31 48.05
CA LYS A 68 -35.78 31.47 46.60
C LYS A 68 -35.06 32.78 46.26
N PRO A 69 -34.23 32.82 45.20
CA PRO A 69 -34.70 33.49 43.99
C PRO A 69 -34.29 32.77 42.70
N ALA A 70 -34.98 33.17 41.63
CA ALA A 70 -34.55 33.09 40.24
C ALA A 70 -34.54 31.71 39.55
N ALA A 71 -35.56 31.54 38.71
CA ALA A 71 -35.48 30.99 37.36
C ALA A 71 -34.26 30.08 37.06
N THR A 72 -34.42 28.78 37.28
CA THR A 72 -33.71 27.80 36.46
C THR A 72 -34.26 27.90 35.04
N SER A 73 -33.67 28.81 34.28
CA SER A 73 -33.50 28.70 32.84
C SER A 73 -33.28 27.22 32.54
N LYS A 74 -34.31 26.57 31.99
CA LYS A 74 -34.12 25.32 31.26
C LYS A 74 -33.10 25.68 30.21
N LYS A 75 -31.85 25.27 30.44
CA LYS A 75 -30.76 25.48 29.51
C LYS A 75 -31.19 24.82 28.21
N ALA A 76 -31.75 25.62 27.32
CA ALA A 76 -31.88 25.31 25.91
C ALA A 76 -30.45 25.24 25.37
N THR A 77 -29.77 24.13 25.69
CA THR A 77 -28.65 23.60 24.93
C THR A 77 -29.27 22.91 23.72
N SER A 78 -30.11 23.63 22.99
CA SER A 78 -29.79 24.39 21.78
C SER A 78 -29.76 23.41 20.62
N SER A 79 -30.77 23.52 19.75
CA SER A 79 -30.80 22.82 18.47
C SER A 79 -29.50 23.00 17.68
N ARG A 80 -28.71 24.04 17.99
CA ARG A 80 -27.37 24.27 17.45
C ARG A 80 -26.33 23.25 17.93
N THR A 81 -26.40 22.77 19.17
CA THR A 81 -25.55 21.69 19.69
C THR A 81 -25.96 20.35 19.09
N GLN A 82 -27.27 20.07 19.03
CA GLN A 82 -27.78 18.84 18.44
C GLN A 82 -27.50 18.77 16.93
N LEU A 83 -27.62 19.90 16.20
CA LEU A 83 -27.27 20.00 14.80
C LEU A 83 -25.77 19.79 14.57
N LYS A 84 -24.90 20.40 15.39
CA LYS A 84 -23.44 20.16 15.33
C LYS A 84 -23.08 18.70 15.59
N SER A 85 -23.70 18.07 16.59
CA SER A 85 -23.50 16.65 16.88
C SER A 85 -23.99 15.77 15.73
N ALA A 86 -25.18 16.03 15.17
CA ALA A 86 -25.70 15.30 14.02
C ALA A 86 -24.80 15.45 12.79
N THR A 87 -24.34 16.67 12.49
CA THR A 87 -23.39 16.92 11.39
C THR A 87 -22.07 16.19 11.61
N ASN A 88 -21.53 16.17 12.83
CA ASN A 88 -20.32 15.40 13.15
C ASN A 88 -20.54 13.89 13.01
N GLN A 89 -21.68 13.36 13.42
CA GLN A 89 -22.00 11.94 13.25
C GLN A 89 -22.14 11.56 11.78
N VAL A 90 -22.80 12.41 10.97
CA VAL A 90 -22.89 12.22 9.51
C VAL A 90 -21.51 12.30 8.87
N ALA A 91 -20.70 13.30 9.23
CA ALA A 91 -19.34 13.43 8.72
C ALA A 91 -18.48 12.20 9.09
N THR A 92 -18.62 11.68 10.32
CA THR A 92 -17.90 10.48 10.75
C THR A 92 -18.37 9.25 9.98
N GLY A 93 -19.67 9.12 9.71
CA GLY A 93 -20.23 8.03 8.90
C GLY A 93 -19.77 8.08 7.44
N ILE A 94 -19.67 9.27 6.85
CA ILE A 94 -19.17 9.46 5.48
C ILE A 94 -17.68 9.12 5.42
N ILE A 95 -16.87 9.61 6.38
CA ILE A 95 -15.43 9.28 6.46
C ILE A 95 -15.22 7.78 6.67
N ALA A 96 -16.04 7.13 7.49
CA ALA A 96 -15.99 5.69 7.69
C ALA A 96 -16.38 4.92 6.42
N ALA A 97 -17.33 5.41 5.64
CA ALA A 97 -17.72 4.83 4.36
C ALA A 97 -16.63 5.03 3.28
N GLU A 98 -15.97 6.19 3.27
CA GLU A 98 -14.89 6.51 2.33
C GLU A 98 -13.58 5.78 2.67
N ALA A 99 -13.38 5.46 3.96
CA ALA A 99 -12.31 4.58 4.42
C ALA A 99 -12.66 3.09 4.28
N ALA A 100 -13.93 2.73 4.12
CA ALA A 100 -14.36 1.37 3.91
C ALA A 100 -14.29 1.06 2.41
N LEU A 101 -13.18 0.45 1.99
CA LEU A 101 -13.07 -0.09 0.64
C LEU A 101 -14.23 -1.06 0.36
N THR A 102 -14.73 -1.01 -0.88
CA THR A 102 -15.70 -2.00 -1.35
C THR A 102 -15.06 -3.40 -1.40
N PRO A 103 -15.86 -4.49 -1.37
CA PRO A 103 -15.32 -5.85 -1.48
C PRO A 103 -14.48 -6.06 -2.75
N GLN A 104 -14.85 -5.41 -3.85
CA GLN A 104 -14.10 -5.48 -5.10
C GLN A 104 -12.73 -4.79 -4.98
N GLU A 105 -12.66 -3.62 -4.34
CA GLU A 105 -11.40 -2.91 -4.11
C GLU A 105 -10.50 -3.66 -3.13
N LEU A 106 -11.09 -4.28 -2.10
CA LEU A 106 -10.35 -5.12 -1.16
C LEU A 106 -9.74 -6.36 -1.87
N ALA A 107 -10.50 -7.01 -2.75
CA ALA A 107 -9.98 -8.11 -3.57
C ALA A 107 -8.82 -7.66 -4.49
N ILE A 108 -8.85 -6.40 -4.99
CA ILE A 108 -7.74 -5.82 -5.74
C ILE A 108 -6.52 -5.62 -4.83
N ALA A 109 -6.73 -5.10 -3.62
CA ALA A 109 -5.66 -4.88 -2.64
C ALA A 109 -4.89 -6.17 -2.30
N GLU A 110 -5.58 -7.30 -2.19
CA GLU A 110 -4.95 -8.62 -1.93
C GLU A 110 -3.98 -9.07 -3.04
N ARG A 111 -4.14 -8.56 -4.27
CA ARG A 111 -3.29 -8.89 -5.42
C ARG A 111 -2.13 -7.92 -5.63
N VAL A 112 -2.07 -6.84 -4.86
CA VAL A 112 -0.99 -5.84 -4.98
C VAL A 112 0.33 -6.48 -4.57
N HIS A 113 1.34 -6.34 -5.43
CA HIS A 113 2.68 -6.79 -5.08
C HIS A 113 3.36 -5.72 -4.23
N THR A 114 3.85 -6.12 -3.05
CA THR A 114 4.49 -5.24 -2.07
C THR A 114 6.00 -5.46 -2.03
N GLY A 115 6.71 -4.54 -1.38
CA GLY A 115 8.16 -4.57 -1.23
C GLY A 115 8.89 -3.62 -2.19
N HIS A 116 10.18 -3.85 -2.37
CA HIS A 116 11.02 -3.10 -3.31
C HIS A 116 10.88 -3.70 -4.71
N ILE A 117 10.43 -2.88 -5.65
CA ILE A 117 10.21 -3.26 -7.04
C ILE A 117 11.18 -2.49 -7.93
N PRO A 118 12.16 -3.17 -8.55
CA PRO A 118 13.05 -2.54 -9.51
C PRO A 118 12.27 -2.19 -10.79
N CYS A 119 12.62 -1.05 -11.37
CA CYS A 119 12.04 -0.51 -12.59
C CYS A 119 13.14 -0.20 -13.62
N GLU A 120 12.71 0.24 -14.80
CA GLU A 120 13.58 0.63 -15.90
C GLU A 120 14.44 1.87 -15.56
N LEU A 121 15.51 2.13 -16.32
CA LEU A 121 16.51 3.20 -16.08
C LEU A 121 17.12 3.25 -14.67
N GLY A 122 17.07 2.15 -13.90
CA GLY A 122 17.56 2.10 -12.53
C GLY A 122 16.66 2.84 -11.52
N ALA A 123 15.41 3.12 -11.89
CA ALA A 123 14.40 3.55 -10.94
C ALA A 123 13.96 2.38 -10.05
N SER A 124 13.36 2.69 -8.89
CA SER A 124 12.73 1.69 -8.05
C SER A 124 11.56 2.29 -7.29
N VAL A 125 10.56 1.46 -7.06
CA VAL A 125 9.35 1.80 -6.32
C VAL A 125 9.27 0.89 -5.10
N HIS A 126 9.03 1.47 -3.93
CA HIS A 126 8.71 0.73 -2.73
C HIS A 126 7.20 0.80 -2.48
N ILE A 127 6.58 -0.36 -2.23
CA ILE A 127 5.14 -0.46 -1.97
C ILE A 127 4.94 -1.13 -0.61
N GLU A 128 4.29 -0.44 0.31
CA GLU A 128 3.98 -0.94 1.65
C GLU A 128 2.48 -0.87 1.89
N ALA A 129 1.88 -1.94 2.41
CA ALA A 129 0.49 -1.92 2.85
C ALA A 129 0.37 -1.18 4.19
N ASP A 130 -0.60 -0.27 4.32
CA ASP A 130 -0.81 0.45 5.59
C ASP A 130 -1.51 -0.46 6.61
N ALA A 131 -0.81 -0.78 7.71
CA ALA A 131 -1.34 -1.61 8.79
C ALA A 131 -2.53 -0.96 9.53
N LYS A 132 -2.65 0.37 9.47
CA LYS A 132 -3.75 1.11 10.13
C LYS A 132 -5.03 1.12 9.28
N SER A 133 -4.87 1.00 7.97
CA SER A 133 -5.94 1.13 6.99
C SER A 133 -5.79 0.01 5.96
N PRO A 134 -6.28 -1.21 6.27
CA PRO A 134 -6.19 -2.34 5.35
C PRO A 134 -6.74 -1.98 3.98
N GLY A 135 -6.01 -2.33 2.93
CA GLY A 135 -6.38 -2.01 1.55
C GLY A 135 -5.76 -0.73 1.00
N HIS A 136 -5.16 0.12 1.83
CA HIS A 136 -4.37 1.26 1.38
C HIS A 136 -2.88 0.95 1.30
N PHE A 137 -2.19 1.66 0.42
CA PHE A 137 -0.78 1.45 0.16
C PHE A 137 0.00 2.77 0.17
N ARG A 138 1.19 2.73 0.76
CA ARG A 138 2.20 3.77 0.57
C ARG A 138 3.11 3.36 -0.55
N ILE A 139 3.29 4.28 -1.49
CA ILE A 139 4.15 4.09 -2.64
C ILE A 139 5.18 5.21 -2.64
N ASP A 140 6.44 4.84 -2.47
CA ASP A 140 7.54 5.79 -2.43
C ASP A 140 8.70 5.38 -3.34
N GLY A 141 9.55 6.35 -3.62
CA GLY A 141 10.70 6.19 -4.48
C GLY A 141 11.49 7.49 -4.59
N LYS A 142 12.27 7.63 -5.66
CA LYS A 142 13.14 8.80 -5.82
C LYS A 142 12.32 10.05 -6.17
N GLY A 143 12.02 10.86 -5.14
CA GLY A 143 11.37 12.17 -5.29
C GLY A 143 9.84 12.13 -5.29
N PHE A 144 9.22 11.03 -4.89
CA PHE A 144 7.77 10.93 -4.72
C PHE A 144 7.41 10.05 -3.52
N ASN A 145 6.27 10.36 -2.91
CA ASN A 145 5.61 9.58 -1.88
C ASN A 145 4.11 9.77 -2.04
N TYR A 146 3.38 8.69 -2.26
CA TYR A 146 1.95 8.68 -2.51
C TYR A 146 1.24 7.75 -1.55
N TYR A 147 0.02 8.14 -1.19
CA TYR A 147 -0.87 7.29 -0.42
C TYR A 147 -2.04 6.90 -1.31
N MET A 148 -2.05 5.65 -1.75
CA MET A 148 -2.96 5.17 -2.79
C MET A 148 -4.03 4.24 -2.23
N SER A 149 -5.22 4.31 -2.82
CA SER A 149 -6.32 3.36 -2.63
C SER A 149 -6.56 2.55 -3.92
N PRO A 150 -7.05 1.31 -3.83
CA PRO A 150 -7.46 0.53 -4.99
C PRO A 150 -8.72 1.15 -5.60
N ILE A 151 -8.83 1.06 -6.92
CA ILE A 151 -10.04 1.44 -7.66
C ILE A 151 -10.54 0.23 -8.42
N ALA A 152 -11.85 0.03 -8.44
CA ALA A 152 -12.49 -1.02 -9.22
C ALA A 152 -12.08 -0.96 -10.70
N THR A 153 -11.54 -2.07 -11.21
CA THR A 153 -11.20 -2.22 -12.63
C THR A 153 -12.05 -3.29 -13.28
N SER A 154 -12.43 -3.08 -14.54
CA SER A 154 -13.15 -4.08 -15.36
C SER A 154 -12.22 -5.10 -15.99
N THR A 155 -10.95 -4.73 -16.24
CA THR A 155 -9.94 -5.58 -16.87
C THR A 155 -9.26 -6.55 -15.91
N GLY A 156 -9.55 -6.46 -14.60
CA GLY A 156 -8.92 -7.27 -13.56
C GLY A 156 -7.51 -6.85 -13.16
N ALA A 157 -6.90 -5.92 -13.89
CA ALA A 157 -5.60 -5.33 -13.53
C ALA A 157 -5.68 -4.61 -12.19
N VAL A 158 -4.59 -4.63 -11.44
CA VAL A 158 -4.49 -3.91 -10.17
C VAL A 158 -4.26 -2.43 -10.51
N ARG A 159 -5.17 -1.56 -10.05
CA ARG A 159 -5.04 -0.11 -10.19
C ARG A 159 -5.16 0.54 -8.82
N LEU A 160 -4.12 1.25 -8.41
CA LEU A 160 -4.13 2.09 -7.22
C LEU A 160 -4.05 3.54 -7.64
N GLU A 161 -4.74 4.42 -6.93
CA GLU A 161 -4.83 5.83 -7.26
C GLU A 161 -4.72 6.69 -6.00
N ASP A 162 -3.93 7.75 -6.09
CA ASP A 162 -3.97 8.91 -5.20
C ASP A 162 -4.64 10.04 -5.97
N GLN A 163 -5.94 10.23 -5.76
CA GLN A 163 -6.72 11.25 -6.45
C GLN A 163 -6.23 12.67 -6.16
N LYS A 164 -5.62 12.90 -4.98
CA LYS A 164 -5.16 14.24 -4.56
C LYS A 164 -3.87 14.61 -5.27
N ALA A 165 -2.93 13.66 -5.34
CA ALA A 165 -1.68 13.85 -6.04
C ALA A 165 -1.78 13.62 -7.56
N GLY A 166 -2.83 12.94 -8.02
CA GLY A 166 -3.03 12.52 -9.40
C GLY A 166 -2.13 11.34 -9.81
N ALA A 167 -1.62 10.57 -8.85
CA ALA A 167 -0.72 9.46 -9.11
C ALA A 167 -1.49 8.14 -9.26
N VAL A 168 -1.11 7.33 -10.25
CA VAL A 168 -1.75 6.05 -10.56
C VAL A 168 -0.68 4.98 -10.71
N TRP A 169 -0.83 3.93 -9.92
CA TRP A 169 -0.09 2.69 -10.05
C TRP A 169 -0.94 1.68 -10.83
N ILE A 170 -0.37 1.13 -11.90
CA ILE A 170 -1.00 0.08 -12.70
C ILE A 170 -0.10 -1.15 -12.63
N GLN A 171 -0.67 -2.27 -12.20
CA GLN A 171 0.00 -3.55 -12.15
C GLN A 171 -0.75 -4.54 -13.05
N ILE A 172 -0.04 -5.02 -14.06
CA ILE A 172 -0.46 -6.03 -15.02
C ILE A 172 0.31 -7.33 -14.72
N ALA A 173 -0.08 -8.43 -15.34
CA ALA A 173 0.46 -9.78 -15.09
C ALA A 173 2.00 -9.86 -15.14
N ASN A 174 2.64 -9.13 -16.05
CA ASN A 174 4.09 -9.20 -16.29
C ASN A 174 4.86 -7.93 -15.93
N LYS A 175 4.18 -6.78 -15.79
CA LYS A 175 4.83 -5.50 -15.46
C LYS A 175 3.90 -4.54 -14.74
N SER A 176 4.50 -3.59 -14.05
CA SER A 176 3.83 -2.48 -13.40
C SER A 176 4.41 -1.14 -13.86
N MET A 177 3.65 -0.07 -13.65
CA MET A 177 4.07 1.29 -13.95
C MET A 177 3.38 2.31 -13.04
N LEU A 178 4.10 3.39 -12.73
CA LEU A 178 3.63 4.53 -11.95
C LEU A 178 3.55 5.77 -12.85
N MET A 179 2.37 6.37 -12.92
CA MET A 179 2.11 7.57 -13.71
C MET A 179 1.53 8.68 -12.84
N ASN A 180 1.97 9.91 -13.07
CA ASN A 180 1.28 11.09 -12.59
C ASN A 180 0.34 11.58 -13.70
N GLN A 181 -0.95 11.27 -13.58
CA GLN A 181 -1.99 11.67 -14.53
C GLN A 181 -2.14 13.19 -14.62
N LYS A 182 -1.96 13.90 -13.49
CA LYS A 182 -2.12 15.35 -13.44
C LYS A 182 -1.04 16.09 -14.25
N LEU A 183 0.18 15.55 -14.24
CA LEU A 183 1.31 16.10 -14.99
C LEU A 183 1.52 15.41 -16.34
N GLY A 184 0.80 14.32 -16.63
CA GLY A 184 1.02 13.49 -17.82
C GLY A 184 2.39 12.81 -17.86
N GLN A 185 3.04 12.62 -16.71
CA GLN A 185 4.41 12.13 -16.62
C GLN A 185 4.45 10.68 -16.11
N ARG A 186 5.24 9.83 -16.76
CA ARG A 186 5.58 8.49 -16.25
C ARG A 186 6.74 8.64 -15.27
N LEU A 187 6.52 8.20 -14.02
CA LEU A 187 7.50 8.34 -12.94
C LEU A 187 8.38 7.10 -12.80
N ALA A 188 7.81 5.92 -13.02
CA ALA A 188 8.52 4.65 -13.01
C ALA A 188 7.86 3.69 -13.99
N ASP A 189 8.67 3.10 -14.86
CA ASP A 189 8.19 2.26 -15.95
C ASP A 189 8.81 0.88 -15.91
N GLU A 190 8.05 -0.08 -16.46
CA GLU A 190 8.44 -1.49 -16.56
C GLU A 190 8.96 -2.08 -15.25
N CYS A 191 8.29 -1.72 -14.16
CA CYS A 191 8.59 -2.26 -12.84
C CYS A 191 8.22 -3.73 -12.78
N MET A 192 9.14 -4.58 -12.33
CA MET A 192 8.94 -6.03 -12.25
C MET A 192 9.18 -6.54 -10.83
N SER A 193 8.10 -6.99 -10.20
CA SER A 193 8.16 -7.78 -8.97
C SER A 193 8.67 -9.20 -9.25
N PRO A 194 9.18 -9.93 -8.23
CA PRO A 194 9.65 -11.31 -8.41
C PRO A 194 8.60 -12.24 -9.06
N GLN A 195 7.33 -12.08 -8.69
CA GLN A 195 6.21 -12.84 -9.24
C GLN A 195 5.99 -12.50 -10.73
N GLN A 196 6.11 -11.24 -11.11
CA GLN A 196 5.98 -10.80 -12.50
C GLN A 196 7.15 -11.25 -13.37
N VAL A 197 8.36 -11.36 -12.81
CA VAL A 197 9.51 -11.92 -13.52
C VAL A 197 9.24 -13.38 -13.89
N ALA A 198 8.72 -14.19 -12.96
CA ALA A 198 8.36 -15.58 -13.25
C ALA A 198 7.30 -15.69 -14.35
N VAL A 199 6.28 -14.83 -14.33
CA VAL A 199 5.26 -14.75 -15.39
C VAL A 199 5.91 -14.35 -16.73
N THR A 200 6.79 -13.36 -16.73
CA THR A 200 7.50 -12.91 -17.93
C THR A 200 8.33 -14.02 -18.55
N GLU A 201 9.09 -14.77 -17.76
CA GLU A 201 9.85 -15.94 -18.23
C GLU A 201 8.93 -17.04 -18.77
N SER A 202 7.77 -17.26 -18.14
CA SER A 202 6.80 -18.24 -18.64
C SER A 202 6.20 -17.85 -20.00
N ILE A 203 5.88 -16.57 -20.19
CA ILE A 203 5.37 -16.03 -21.46
C ILE A 203 6.45 -16.10 -22.54
N LYS A 204 7.71 -15.85 -22.17
CA LYS A 204 8.85 -15.97 -23.09
C LYS A 204 9.05 -17.41 -23.55
N LYS A 205 8.82 -18.39 -22.67
CA LYS A 205 8.92 -19.82 -23.00
C LYS A 205 7.74 -20.33 -23.84
N ASN A 206 6.55 -19.77 -23.64
CA ASN A 206 5.34 -20.14 -24.39
C ASN A 206 4.53 -18.88 -24.76
N PRO A 207 4.91 -18.17 -25.83
CA PRO A 207 4.20 -16.96 -26.24
C PRO A 207 2.78 -17.30 -26.64
N GLN A 208 1.85 -16.40 -26.31
CA GLN A 208 0.48 -16.54 -26.77
C GLN A 208 0.46 -16.53 -28.31
N PRO A 209 -0.29 -17.43 -28.95
CA PRO A 209 -0.37 -17.48 -30.40
C PRO A 209 -0.86 -16.12 -30.93
N SER A 210 -0.17 -15.59 -31.93
CA SER A 210 -0.54 -14.32 -32.54
C SER A 210 -1.91 -14.43 -33.20
N LEU A 211 -2.82 -13.51 -32.88
CA LEU A 211 -4.17 -13.45 -33.48
C LEU A 211 -4.16 -13.16 -35.00
N LEU A 212 -3.00 -12.77 -35.54
CA LEU A 212 -2.81 -12.43 -36.96
C LEU A 212 -2.15 -13.57 -37.76
N GLU A 213 -1.62 -14.58 -37.08
CA GLU A 213 -1.15 -15.81 -37.71
C GLU A 213 -2.34 -16.76 -37.80
N ALA A 214 -2.65 -17.28 -38.99
CA ALA A 214 -3.75 -18.23 -39.12
C ALA A 214 -3.52 -19.38 -38.13
N LEU A 215 -4.50 -19.63 -37.25
CA LEU A 215 -4.46 -20.74 -36.30
C LEU A 215 -4.00 -21.99 -37.04
N PRO A 216 -2.86 -22.62 -36.69
CA PRO A 216 -2.52 -23.89 -37.30
C PRO A 216 -3.71 -24.82 -37.05
N ALA A 217 -4.19 -25.48 -38.11
CA ALA A 217 -5.40 -26.31 -38.14
C ALA A 217 -5.35 -27.54 -37.20
N SER A 218 -4.45 -27.55 -36.22
CA SER A 218 -4.14 -28.64 -35.29
C SER A 218 -4.52 -28.28 -33.85
N ALA A 219 -5.59 -27.49 -33.66
CA ALA A 219 -6.26 -27.35 -32.37
C ALA A 219 -7.70 -27.86 -32.44
N THR A 220 -7.92 -28.98 -33.13
CA THR A 220 -9.09 -29.83 -32.85
C THR A 220 -8.76 -30.68 -31.62
N ALA A 221 -8.93 -30.11 -30.43
CA ALA A 221 -9.19 -30.93 -29.26
C ALA A 221 -10.70 -31.28 -29.27
N PRO A 222 -11.10 -32.54 -29.05
CA PRO A 222 -12.49 -32.94 -29.17
C PRO A 222 -13.30 -32.29 -28.06
N ALA A 223 -14.36 -31.59 -28.45
CA ALA A 223 -15.43 -31.21 -27.56
C ALA A 223 -16.17 -32.48 -27.10
N THR A 224 -15.73 -33.09 -26.00
CA THR A 224 -16.60 -33.98 -25.23
C THR A 224 -17.69 -33.13 -24.58
N ALA A 225 -18.81 -33.02 -25.29
CA ALA A 225 -20.07 -32.55 -24.76
C ALA A 225 -20.50 -33.51 -23.63
N SER A 226 -20.25 -33.11 -22.39
CA SER A 226 -20.89 -33.72 -21.23
C SER A 226 -22.21 -32.98 -21.00
N ALA A 227 -23.29 -33.51 -21.57
CA ALA A 227 -24.65 -33.07 -21.26
C ALA A 227 -25.05 -33.68 -19.90
N PRO A 228 -25.50 -32.89 -18.91
CA PRO A 228 -26.10 -33.47 -17.72
C PRO A 228 -27.53 -33.95 -18.07
N ALA A 229 -27.76 -35.24 -17.92
CA ALA A 229 -29.09 -35.83 -17.94
C ALA A 229 -29.92 -35.27 -16.77
N ALA A 230 -31.02 -34.59 -17.09
CA ALA A 230 -32.01 -34.17 -16.11
C ALA A 230 -32.78 -35.39 -15.58
N PRO A 231 -33.02 -35.52 -14.26
CA PRO A 231 -33.91 -36.55 -13.74
C PRO A 231 -35.38 -36.16 -13.99
N ALA A 232 -36.13 -37.08 -14.61
CA ALA A 232 -37.58 -36.98 -14.74
C ALA A 232 -38.27 -37.16 -13.37
N PRO A 233 -39.39 -36.47 -13.09
CA PRO A 233 -40.17 -36.73 -11.89
C PRO A 233 -41.03 -37.99 -12.06
N ALA A 234 -41.04 -38.82 -11.02
CA ALA A 234 -41.88 -40.00 -10.88
C ALA A 234 -43.36 -39.60 -10.72
N GLN A 235 -44.23 -40.32 -11.43
CA GLN A 235 -45.61 -40.62 -11.04
C GLN A 235 -45.85 -42.11 -11.24
#